data_AF-A0A0J9CZ69-F1
#
_entry.id   AF-A0A0J9CZ69-F1
#
_cell.length_a   1.000
_cell.length_b   1.000
_cell.length_c   1.000
_cell.angle_alpha   90.00
_cell.angle_beta   90.00
_cell.angle_gamma   90.00
#
_symmetry.space_group_name_H-M   'P 1'
#
loop_
_entity.id
_entity.type
_entity.pdbx_description
1 polymer ?
#
loop_
_entity_poly.entity_id
_entity_poly.type
_entity_poly.pdbx_seq_one_letter_code
_entity_poly.pdbx_strand_id
1 'polypeptide(L)'
;MKDFLTRLFGGVSDGRTEKLTVPVNATGFAPFPNEPVSGQIYSFRTRPDSEFSPPATDRYAAIKVVGVDDKHVAVAVLDGIWATPPSIAEVGSSSIINEHRFAHTGRAAVFGVLHDWWRREGDLDEFSFVGMQAVFRREQQFAHEIATYAAGSRFSTLRAANHAAEGEWRWANDREAFVIENEKKNAKDAADRAAKEERYRTRLSKLTWDQLQSETPFERWSPSPPFPPEEFTTAARATIHDACAALKELGPKPKRADVRAILKKTVIWFNDADEKAGGVIETEEREDICAVLEEMAHCARQKALVDEIDEWREW
;
A
#
# COMPACT_ATOMS: atom_id res chain seq x y z
N MET A 1 10.33 8.09 -65.22
CA MET A 1 9.79 9.27 -64.52
C MET A 1 8.27 9.13 -64.33
N LYS A 2 7.83 8.02 -63.72
CA LYS A 2 6.42 7.69 -63.44
C LYS A 2 6.24 6.83 -62.17
N ASP A 3 7.30 6.64 -61.38
CA ASP A 3 7.35 5.73 -60.22
C ASP A 3 7.77 6.42 -58.91
N PHE A 4 7.40 7.70 -58.71
CA PHE A 4 7.75 8.41 -57.48
C PHE A 4 6.59 9.15 -56.79
N LEU A 5 5.34 8.96 -57.24
CA LEU A 5 4.16 9.63 -56.67
C LEU A 5 2.98 8.70 -56.36
N THR A 6 3.23 7.42 -56.05
CA THR A 6 2.20 6.47 -55.58
C THR A 6 2.49 5.94 -54.16
N ARG A 7 3.32 6.65 -53.39
CA ARG A 7 3.73 6.25 -52.03
C ARG A 7 3.31 7.19 -50.90
N LEU A 8 2.36 8.10 -51.14
CA LEU A 8 2.00 9.08 -50.12
C LEU A 8 0.55 9.10 -49.66
N PHE A 9 -0.43 8.56 -50.40
CA PHE A 9 -1.81 8.54 -49.89
C PHE A 9 -2.63 7.39 -50.48
N GLY A 10 -3.28 6.62 -49.60
CA GLY A 10 -4.53 5.92 -49.91
C GLY A 10 -4.45 4.40 -50.04
N GLY A 11 -4.52 3.71 -48.91
CA GLY A 11 -4.88 2.29 -48.83
C GLY A 11 -5.73 2.06 -47.60
N VAL A 12 -7.04 2.33 -47.71
CA VAL A 12 -8.05 1.92 -46.73
C VAL A 12 -8.14 0.39 -46.81
N SER A 13 -7.72 -0.32 -45.76
CA SER A 13 -7.97 -1.76 -45.61
C SER A 13 -8.77 -2.01 -44.34
N ASP A 14 -10.06 -2.13 -44.57
CA ASP A 14 -11.04 -3.06 -43.99
C ASP A 14 -10.77 -3.64 -42.58
N GLY A 15 -11.73 -3.38 -41.69
CA GLY A 15 -11.74 -3.88 -40.33
C GLY A 15 -11.88 -5.39 -40.28
N ARG A 16 -10.79 -6.07 -39.88
CA ARG A 16 -10.85 -7.40 -39.29
C ARG A 16 -10.40 -7.30 -37.84
N THR A 17 -11.36 -7.44 -36.94
CA THR A 17 -11.15 -7.79 -35.54
C THR A 17 -10.41 -9.14 -35.50
N GLU A 18 -9.09 -9.10 -35.31
CA GLU A 18 -8.34 -10.29 -34.90
C GLU A 18 -8.85 -10.71 -33.52
N LYS A 19 -9.70 -11.76 -33.51
CA LYS A 19 -10.03 -12.48 -32.28
C LYS A 19 -8.74 -13.15 -31.80
N LEU A 20 -8.10 -12.55 -30.78
CA LEU A 20 -7.04 -13.20 -30.02
C LEU A 20 -7.63 -14.48 -29.41
N THR A 21 -7.30 -15.63 -29.99
CA THR A 21 -7.78 -16.92 -29.51
C THR A 21 -6.64 -17.52 -28.71
N VAL A 22 -6.75 -17.49 -27.37
CA VAL A 22 -5.76 -18.07 -26.46
C VAL A 22 -5.98 -19.59 -26.42
N PRO A 23 -4.92 -20.43 -26.56
CA PRO A 23 -5.08 -21.88 -26.55
C PRO A 23 -5.45 -22.38 -25.14
N VAL A 24 -6.52 -23.19 -25.07
CA VAL A 24 -6.99 -23.87 -23.86
C VAL A 24 -6.16 -25.13 -23.65
N ASN A 25 -5.55 -25.30 -22.47
CA ASN A 25 -4.85 -26.54 -22.12
C ASN A 25 -5.84 -27.66 -21.75
N ALA A 26 -5.39 -28.91 -21.90
CA ALA A 26 -6.17 -30.15 -21.80
C ALA A 26 -6.86 -30.44 -20.44
N THR A 27 -6.78 -29.52 -19.48
CA THR A 27 -7.43 -29.59 -18.16
C THR A 27 -8.64 -28.67 -18.03
N GLY A 28 -9.02 -27.93 -19.07
CA GLY A 28 -10.19 -27.02 -19.06
C GLY A 28 -9.96 -25.70 -18.33
N PHE A 29 -8.75 -25.46 -17.80
CA PHE A 29 -8.34 -24.18 -17.21
C PHE A 29 -7.40 -23.44 -18.17
N ALA A 30 -7.68 -22.16 -18.42
CA ALA A 30 -6.75 -21.30 -19.13
C ALA A 30 -5.48 -21.07 -18.27
N PRO A 31 -4.27 -21.05 -18.86
CA PRO A 31 -3.04 -20.79 -18.12
C PRO A 31 -3.14 -19.43 -17.42
N PHE A 32 -2.65 -19.35 -16.18
CA PHE A 32 -2.58 -18.07 -15.45
C PHE A 32 -1.70 -17.11 -16.27
N PRO A 33 -2.22 -15.95 -16.69
CA PRO A 33 -1.43 -14.99 -17.45
C PRO A 33 -0.25 -14.50 -16.62
N ASN A 34 0.95 -14.48 -17.20
CA ASN A 34 2.14 -13.97 -16.51
C ASN A 34 2.05 -12.46 -16.22
N GLU A 35 1.28 -11.73 -17.03
CA GLU A 35 1.11 -10.28 -16.92
C GLU A 35 -0.38 -9.90 -16.88
N PRO A 36 -0.73 -8.88 -16.07
CA PRO A 36 -2.07 -8.32 -16.03
C PRO A 36 -2.38 -7.63 -17.36
N VAL A 37 -3.58 -7.87 -17.89
CA VAL A 37 -4.10 -7.23 -19.10
C VAL A 37 -5.54 -6.81 -18.87
N SER A 38 -5.90 -5.63 -19.36
CA SER A 38 -7.28 -5.14 -19.36
C SER A 38 -8.27 -6.18 -19.90
N GLY A 39 -9.31 -6.43 -19.12
CA GLY A 39 -10.38 -7.38 -19.41
C GLY A 39 -10.19 -8.76 -18.79
N GLN A 40 -9.02 -9.07 -18.20
CA GLN A 40 -8.85 -10.32 -17.46
C GLN A 40 -9.73 -10.34 -16.20
N ILE A 41 -10.35 -11.48 -15.96
CA ILE A 41 -11.15 -11.76 -14.77
C ILE A 41 -10.45 -12.85 -13.97
N TYR A 42 -10.42 -12.64 -12.65
CA TYR A 42 -9.87 -13.58 -11.70
C TYR A 42 -10.87 -13.86 -10.59
N SER A 43 -10.89 -15.10 -10.12
CA SER A 43 -11.60 -15.54 -8.93
C SER A 43 -10.63 -15.67 -7.77
N PHE A 44 -11.11 -15.45 -6.56
CA PHE A 44 -10.39 -15.75 -5.32
C PHE A 44 -11.35 -16.23 -4.24
N ARG A 45 -10.83 -17.01 -3.30
CA ARG A 45 -11.56 -17.36 -2.08
C ARG A 45 -11.46 -16.20 -1.09
N THR A 46 -12.58 -15.79 -0.50
CA THR A 46 -12.55 -14.73 0.49
C THR A 46 -11.88 -15.21 1.79
N ARG A 47 -11.28 -14.28 2.51
CA ARG A 47 -10.69 -14.45 3.84
C ARG A 47 -11.58 -13.78 4.88
N PRO A 48 -11.58 -14.27 6.12
CA PRO A 48 -12.24 -13.58 7.22
C PRO A 48 -11.76 -12.13 7.34
N ASP A 49 -12.67 -11.21 7.62
CA ASP A 49 -12.37 -9.77 7.65
C ASP A 49 -11.43 -9.41 8.80
N SER A 50 -11.54 -10.11 9.93
CA SER A 50 -10.68 -9.93 11.11
C SER A 50 -10.40 -11.25 11.83
N GLU A 51 -9.47 -11.21 12.79
CA GLU A 51 -9.19 -12.31 13.71
C GLU A 51 -10.37 -12.70 14.62
N PHE A 52 -11.40 -11.85 14.68
CA PHE A 52 -12.63 -12.09 15.44
C PHE A 52 -13.74 -12.74 14.61
N SER A 53 -13.53 -12.82 13.29
CA SER A 53 -14.45 -13.44 12.34
C SER A 53 -14.31 -14.97 12.34
N PRO A 54 -15.36 -15.72 11.93
CA PRO A 54 -15.25 -17.15 11.72
C PRO A 54 -14.06 -17.49 10.80
N PRO A 55 -13.29 -18.56 11.09
CA PRO A 55 -11.98 -18.80 10.45
C PRO A 55 -12.06 -19.19 8.98
N ALA A 56 -13.22 -19.59 8.48
CA ALA A 56 -13.47 -19.90 7.08
C ALA A 56 -14.73 -19.19 6.61
N THR A 57 -14.66 -18.61 5.42
CA THR A 57 -15.82 -17.96 4.77
C THR A 57 -16.56 -18.93 3.85
N ASP A 58 -15.84 -19.90 3.26
CA ASP A 58 -16.32 -20.81 2.21
C ASP A 58 -17.03 -20.08 1.07
N ARG A 59 -16.52 -18.89 0.75
CA ARG A 59 -17.04 -17.96 -0.27
C ARG A 59 -15.96 -17.64 -1.29
N TYR A 60 -16.38 -17.43 -2.52
CA TYR A 60 -15.57 -16.95 -3.62
C TYR A 60 -16.10 -15.62 -4.12
N ALA A 61 -15.18 -14.79 -4.59
CA ALA A 61 -15.44 -13.49 -5.18
C ALA A 61 -14.59 -13.33 -6.46
N ALA A 62 -14.85 -12.28 -7.23
CA ALA A 62 -14.15 -12.06 -8.50
C ALA A 62 -13.72 -10.60 -8.64
N ILE A 63 -12.61 -10.41 -9.35
CA ILE A 63 -12.13 -9.11 -9.80
C ILE A 63 -11.97 -9.08 -11.31
N LYS A 64 -12.04 -7.88 -11.88
CA LYS A 64 -11.72 -7.59 -13.27
C LYS A 64 -10.60 -6.56 -13.34
N VAL A 65 -9.59 -6.83 -14.16
CA VAL A 65 -8.59 -5.83 -14.55
C VAL A 65 -9.25 -4.87 -15.53
N VAL A 66 -9.43 -3.61 -15.13
CA VAL A 66 -10.10 -2.58 -15.95
C VAL A 66 -9.13 -1.67 -16.68
N GLY A 67 -7.85 -1.68 -16.29
CA GLY A 67 -6.79 -0.87 -16.90
C GLY A 67 -5.42 -1.33 -16.44
N VAL A 68 -4.40 -1.15 -17.28
CA VAL A 68 -3.00 -1.41 -16.95
C VAL A 68 -2.16 -0.29 -17.55
N ASP A 69 -1.27 0.29 -16.76
CA ASP A 69 -0.22 1.21 -17.19
C ASP A 69 1.12 0.77 -16.58
N ASP A 70 2.20 1.51 -16.88
CA ASP A 70 3.56 1.17 -16.44
C ASP A 70 3.73 1.11 -14.91
N LYS A 71 2.84 1.77 -14.16
CA LYS A 71 2.90 1.87 -12.69
C LYS A 71 1.82 1.07 -12.00
N HIS A 72 0.64 0.93 -12.59
CA HIS A 72 -0.53 0.38 -11.92
C HIS A 72 -1.35 -0.59 -12.76
N VAL A 73 -1.96 -1.52 -12.04
CA VAL A 73 -3.08 -2.34 -12.48
C VAL A 73 -4.34 -1.81 -11.82
N ALA A 74 -5.28 -1.26 -12.61
CA ALA A 74 -6.58 -0.85 -12.11
C ALA A 74 -7.52 -2.05 -12.04
N VAL A 75 -8.08 -2.28 -10.86
CA VAL A 75 -8.89 -3.47 -10.55
C VAL A 75 -10.28 -3.04 -10.06
N ALA A 76 -11.32 -3.67 -10.60
CA ALA A 76 -12.69 -3.55 -10.12
C ALA A 76 -13.15 -4.86 -9.47
N VAL A 77 -13.73 -4.77 -8.27
CA VAL A 77 -14.33 -5.92 -7.57
C VAL A 77 -15.76 -6.11 -8.05
N LEU A 78 -16.07 -7.33 -8.48
CA LEU A 78 -17.35 -7.65 -9.10
C LEU A 78 -18.40 -8.03 -8.07
N ASP A 79 -19.62 -7.60 -8.32
CA ASP A 79 -20.78 -7.84 -7.48
C ASP A 79 -21.25 -9.28 -7.65
N GLY A 80 -20.97 -10.09 -6.63
CA GLY A 80 -21.28 -11.51 -6.60
C GLY A 80 -20.44 -12.22 -5.54
N ILE A 81 -21.08 -13.14 -4.83
CA ILE A 81 -20.43 -14.09 -3.93
C ILE A 81 -20.93 -15.48 -4.27
N TRP A 82 -19.99 -16.41 -4.44
CA TRP A 82 -20.27 -17.76 -4.90
C TRP A 82 -19.78 -18.80 -3.90
N ALA A 83 -20.47 -19.94 -3.83
CA ALA A 83 -20.05 -21.07 -2.97
C ALA A 83 -18.86 -21.86 -3.56
N THR A 84 -18.62 -21.71 -4.86
CA THR A 84 -17.51 -22.31 -5.61
C THR A 84 -16.89 -21.24 -6.53
N PRO A 85 -15.66 -21.44 -7.04
CA PRO A 85 -15.08 -20.51 -8.01
C PRO A 85 -16.04 -20.27 -9.19
N PRO A 86 -16.42 -19.02 -9.51
CA PRO A 86 -17.39 -18.74 -10.56
C PRO A 86 -16.79 -18.95 -11.95
N SER A 87 -17.64 -19.37 -12.88
CA SER A 87 -17.35 -19.41 -14.31
C SER A 87 -17.45 -18.02 -14.94
N ILE A 88 -16.84 -17.85 -16.12
CA ILE A 88 -16.94 -16.60 -16.89
C ILE A 88 -18.38 -16.20 -17.23
N ALA A 89 -19.28 -17.19 -17.37
CA ALA A 89 -20.69 -16.93 -17.64
C ALA A 89 -21.41 -16.32 -16.43
N GLU A 90 -21.10 -16.80 -15.22
CA GLU A 90 -21.67 -16.28 -13.97
C GLU A 90 -21.16 -14.87 -13.67
N VAL A 91 -19.88 -14.62 -13.93
CA VAL A 91 -19.28 -13.30 -13.74
C VAL A 91 -19.70 -12.31 -14.83
N GLY A 92 -20.00 -12.79 -16.04
CA GLY A 92 -20.27 -11.95 -17.21
C GLY A 92 -21.46 -10.98 -17.05
N SER A 93 -22.38 -11.25 -16.12
CA SER A 93 -23.51 -10.39 -15.77
C SER A 93 -23.29 -9.51 -14.53
N SER A 94 -22.20 -9.71 -13.78
CA SER A 94 -21.94 -9.00 -12.54
C SER A 94 -21.60 -7.53 -12.80
N SER A 95 -22.14 -6.66 -11.96
CA SER A 95 -21.76 -5.24 -11.91
C SER A 95 -20.51 -5.06 -11.04
N ILE A 96 -20.05 -3.82 -10.83
CA ILE A 96 -18.99 -3.53 -9.84
C ILE A 96 -19.66 -3.31 -8.49
N ILE A 97 -19.10 -3.89 -7.42
CA ILE A 97 -19.56 -3.65 -6.05
C ILE A 97 -19.56 -2.14 -5.77
N ASN A 98 -20.63 -1.63 -5.17
CA ASN A 98 -20.64 -0.31 -4.55
C ASN A 98 -20.58 -0.48 -3.04
N GLU A 99 -19.60 0.15 -2.39
CA GLU A 99 -19.33 -0.04 -0.97
C GLU A 99 -20.27 0.82 -0.12
N HIS A 100 -21.08 0.16 0.69
CA HIS A 100 -22.05 0.78 1.62
C HIS A 100 -21.78 0.43 3.08
N ARG A 101 -20.92 -0.56 3.35
CA ARG A 101 -20.60 -0.96 4.72
C ARG A 101 -20.12 0.23 5.54
N PHE A 102 -20.47 0.27 6.83
CA PHE A 102 -20.05 1.30 7.78
C PHE A 102 -20.22 2.76 7.31
N ALA A 103 -21.28 3.05 6.54
CA ALA A 103 -21.59 4.38 6.00
C ALA A 103 -20.62 4.89 4.92
N HIS A 104 -20.00 3.98 4.14
CA HIS A 104 -19.36 4.35 2.88
C HIS A 104 -20.37 4.96 1.87
N THR A 105 -19.88 5.83 1.00
CA THR A 105 -20.67 6.73 0.15
C THR A 105 -21.36 6.06 -1.04
N GLY A 106 -21.44 4.72 -1.09
CA GLY A 106 -21.92 3.97 -2.26
C GLY A 106 -20.92 4.02 -3.42
N ARG A 107 -19.63 4.13 -3.11
CA ARG A 107 -18.57 4.28 -4.10
C ARG A 107 -18.23 2.93 -4.74
N ALA A 108 -17.96 2.92 -6.04
CA ALA A 108 -17.52 1.72 -6.74
C ALA A 108 -16.20 1.17 -6.16
N ALA A 109 -16.16 -0.14 -5.96
CA ALA A 109 -15.03 -0.94 -5.49
C ALA A 109 -13.92 -1.05 -6.55
N VAL A 110 -13.36 0.09 -6.95
CA VAL A 110 -12.26 0.20 -7.91
C VAL A 110 -11.06 0.86 -7.24
N PHE A 111 -9.87 0.30 -7.47
CA PHE A 111 -8.60 0.76 -6.93
C PHE A 111 -7.43 0.36 -7.83
N GLY A 112 -6.33 1.10 -7.76
CA GLY A 112 -5.05 0.77 -8.38
C GLY A 112 -4.21 -0.11 -7.48
N VAL A 113 -3.53 -1.08 -8.08
CA VAL A 113 -2.49 -1.90 -7.47
C VAL A 113 -1.18 -1.55 -8.15
N LEU A 114 -0.08 -1.35 -7.42
CA LEU A 114 1.23 -1.15 -8.05
C LEU A 114 1.60 -2.38 -8.90
N HIS A 115 2.17 -2.16 -10.08
CA HIS A 115 2.50 -3.23 -11.01
C HIS A 115 3.41 -4.29 -10.37
N ASP A 116 4.40 -3.89 -9.57
CA ASP A 116 5.32 -4.78 -8.86
C ASP A 116 4.67 -5.62 -7.74
N TRP A 117 3.46 -5.22 -7.33
CA TRP A 117 2.65 -5.90 -6.33
C TRP A 117 1.61 -6.83 -6.97
N TRP A 118 1.49 -6.86 -8.29
CA TRP A 118 0.65 -7.82 -8.99
C TRP A 118 1.27 -9.22 -8.93
N ARG A 119 0.82 -10.04 -7.97
CA ARG A 119 1.36 -11.38 -7.72
C ARG A 119 0.25 -12.39 -7.53
N ARG A 120 0.48 -13.60 -8.03
CA ARG A 120 -0.48 -14.71 -7.86
C ARG A 120 -0.60 -15.15 -6.40
N GLU A 121 0.53 -15.21 -5.71
CA GLU A 121 0.63 -15.66 -4.32
C GLU A 121 0.73 -14.45 -3.40
N GLY A 122 0.03 -14.49 -2.26
CA GLY A 122 0.12 -13.49 -1.20
C GLY A 122 -1.24 -12.98 -0.72
N ASP A 123 -1.74 -11.93 -1.36
CA ASP A 123 -2.88 -11.14 -0.87
C ASP A 123 -4.23 -11.85 -0.93
N LEU A 124 -4.43 -12.74 -1.91
CA LEU A 124 -5.69 -13.44 -2.17
C LEU A 124 -5.47 -14.96 -2.18
N ASP A 125 -6.41 -15.70 -1.59
CA ASP A 125 -6.40 -17.17 -1.58
C ASP A 125 -7.03 -17.73 -2.84
N GLU A 126 -6.49 -18.85 -3.33
CA GLU A 126 -7.01 -19.56 -4.50
C GLU A 126 -7.18 -18.64 -5.74
N PHE A 127 -6.30 -17.63 -5.84
CA PHE A 127 -6.35 -16.62 -6.89
C PHE A 127 -6.07 -17.23 -8.26
N SER A 128 -7.09 -17.24 -9.13
CA SER A 128 -7.12 -18.02 -10.35
C SER A 128 -7.78 -17.26 -11.49
N PHE A 129 -7.23 -17.42 -12.69
CA PHE A 129 -7.77 -16.79 -13.89
C PHE A 129 -9.05 -17.50 -14.33
N VAL A 130 -10.09 -16.72 -14.62
CA VAL A 130 -11.43 -17.20 -15.01
C VAL A 130 -11.66 -17.03 -16.50
N GLY A 131 -11.26 -15.89 -17.07
CA GLY A 131 -11.49 -15.59 -18.47
C GLY A 131 -11.32 -14.11 -18.82
N MET A 132 -11.75 -13.75 -20.03
CA MET A 132 -11.70 -12.39 -20.55
C MET A 132 -13.09 -11.81 -20.72
N GLN A 133 -13.25 -10.52 -20.39
CA GLN A 133 -14.43 -9.74 -20.69
C GLN A 133 -14.04 -8.35 -21.19
N ALA A 134 -14.79 -7.82 -22.15
CA ALA A 134 -14.55 -6.47 -22.66
C ALA A 134 -14.60 -5.43 -21.53
N VAL A 135 -13.67 -4.46 -21.56
CA VAL A 135 -13.69 -3.33 -20.64
C VAL A 135 -14.61 -2.24 -21.18
N PHE A 136 -15.63 -1.89 -20.41
CA PHE A 136 -16.63 -0.90 -20.76
C PHE A 136 -16.16 0.53 -20.49
N ARG A 137 -16.80 1.51 -21.13
CA ARG A 137 -16.42 2.93 -21.05
C ARG A 137 -16.26 3.46 -19.62
N ARG A 138 -17.17 3.08 -18.71
CA ARG A 138 -17.11 3.51 -17.30
C ARG A 138 -15.92 2.89 -16.56
N GLU A 139 -15.57 1.65 -16.89
CA GLU A 139 -14.40 0.96 -16.34
C GLU A 139 -13.09 1.61 -16.82
N GLN A 140 -13.03 1.97 -18.11
CA GLN A 140 -11.91 2.73 -18.68
C GLN A 140 -11.74 4.10 -18.02
N GLN A 141 -12.84 4.76 -17.64
CA GLN A 141 -12.78 6.02 -16.91
C GLN A 141 -12.14 5.83 -15.53
N PHE A 142 -12.53 4.80 -14.78
CA PHE A 142 -11.89 4.52 -13.49
C PHE A 142 -10.40 4.21 -13.64
N ALA A 143 -10.02 3.45 -14.66
CA ALA A 143 -8.62 3.18 -14.97
C ALA A 143 -7.85 4.48 -15.25
N HIS A 144 -8.42 5.41 -16.02
CA HIS A 144 -7.81 6.70 -16.29
C HIS A 144 -7.66 7.55 -15.02
N GLU A 145 -8.68 7.61 -14.18
CA GLU A 145 -8.64 8.35 -12.90
C GLU A 145 -7.53 7.81 -11.96
N ILE A 146 -7.32 6.49 -11.95
CA ILE A 146 -6.22 5.85 -11.21
C ILE A 146 -4.87 6.24 -11.81
N ALA A 147 -4.71 6.10 -13.13
CA ALA A 147 -3.46 6.39 -13.83
C ALA A 147 -3.00 7.85 -13.65
N THR A 148 -3.94 8.80 -13.58
CA THR A 148 -3.64 10.22 -13.42
C THR A 148 -3.65 10.69 -11.96
N TYR A 149 -3.73 9.78 -10.99
CA TYR A 149 -3.88 10.12 -9.56
C TYR A 149 -5.00 11.16 -9.30
N ALA A 150 -6.12 11.03 -10.02
CA ALA A 150 -7.24 11.96 -9.89
C ALA A 150 -7.73 12.01 -8.44
N ALA A 151 -8.24 13.17 -8.03
CA ALA A 151 -8.76 13.35 -6.67
C ALA A 151 -9.80 12.28 -6.34
N GLY A 152 -9.56 11.55 -5.25
CA GLY A 152 -10.39 10.44 -4.82
C GLY A 152 -9.86 9.08 -5.24
N SER A 153 -8.99 8.92 -6.24
CA SER A 153 -8.44 7.61 -6.62
C SER A 153 -7.87 6.83 -5.43
N ARG A 154 -8.05 5.51 -5.44
CA ARG A 154 -7.64 4.62 -4.34
C ARG A 154 -6.53 3.72 -4.81
N PHE A 155 -5.54 3.51 -3.96
CA PHE A 155 -4.43 2.62 -4.20
C PHE A 155 -4.33 1.65 -3.03
N SER A 156 -4.14 0.37 -3.33
CA SER A 156 -4.00 -0.68 -2.33
C SER A 156 -3.33 -1.91 -2.92
N THR A 157 -3.08 -2.91 -2.08
CA THR A 157 -2.73 -4.26 -2.56
C THR A 157 -4.00 -5.01 -2.98
N LEU A 158 -3.86 -6.23 -3.51
CA LEU A 158 -5.02 -7.04 -3.89
C LEU A 158 -5.91 -7.40 -2.69
N ARG A 159 -5.41 -7.25 -1.44
CA ARG A 159 -6.17 -7.46 -0.21
C ARG A 159 -7.44 -6.60 -0.14
N ALA A 160 -7.43 -5.41 -0.76
CA ALA A 160 -8.61 -4.55 -0.82
C ALA A 160 -9.80 -5.22 -1.53
N ALA A 161 -9.55 -6.14 -2.48
CA ALA A 161 -10.62 -6.91 -3.12
C ALA A 161 -11.34 -7.81 -2.12
N ASN A 162 -10.60 -8.45 -1.21
CA ASN A 162 -11.19 -9.26 -0.15
C ASN A 162 -12.04 -8.41 0.80
N HIS A 163 -11.47 -7.30 1.28
CA HIS A 163 -12.17 -6.39 2.18
C HIS A 163 -13.46 -5.86 1.54
N ALA A 164 -13.43 -5.52 0.24
CA ALA A 164 -14.61 -5.11 -0.50
C ALA A 164 -15.68 -6.22 -0.59
N ALA A 165 -15.30 -7.40 -1.08
CA ALA A 165 -16.24 -8.49 -1.35
C ALA A 165 -16.82 -9.11 -0.07
N GLU A 166 -15.96 -9.51 0.87
CA GLU A 166 -16.38 -10.10 2.14
C GLU A 166 -17.15 -9.08 2.97
N GLY A 167 -16.63 -7.86 3.10
CA GLY A 167 -17.25 -6.82 3.91
C GLY A 167 -18.65 -6.42 3.45
N GLU A 168 -18.89 -6.26 2.14
CA GLU A 168 -20.25 -5.97 1.64
C GLU A 168 -21.20 -7.16 1.80
N TRP A 169 -20.72 -8.38 1.54
CA TRP A 169 -21.55 -9.57 1.75
C TRP A 169 -21.96 -9.68 3.21
N ARG A 170 -21.03 -9.50 4.14
CA ARG A 170 -21.32 -9.53 5.57
C ARG A 170 -22.27 -8.42 6.00
N TRP A 171 -22.05 -7.22 5.48
CA TRP A 171 -22.96 -6.10 5.73
C TRP A 171 -24.40 -6.38 5.28
N ALA A 172 -24.58 -7.14 4.18
CA ALA A 172 -25.89 -7.51 3.68
C ALA A 172 -26.51 -8.74 4.38
N ASN A 173 -25.70 -9.67 4.91
CA ASN A 173 -26.16 -10.98 5.35
C ASN A 173 -26.02 -11.25 6.87
N ASP A 174 -25.03 -10.66 7.54
CA ASP A 174 -24.75 -10.89 8.98
C ASP A 174 -24.29 -9.61 9.71
N ARG A 175 -24.88 -8.47 9.33
CA ARG A 175 -24.50 -7.11 9.77
C ARG A 175 -24.26 -6.98 11.28
N GLU A 176 -25.15 -7.52 12.10
CA GLU A 176 -25.04 -7.39 13.56
C GLU A 176 -23.77 -8.06 14.10
N ALA A 177 -23.49 -9.28 13.65
CA ALA A 177 -22.27 -9.99 14.01
C ALA A 177 -21.03 -9.24 13.51
N PHE A 178 -21.10 -8.74 12.27
CA PHE A 178 -20.00 -8.00 11.68
C PHE A 178 -19.68 -6.69 12.42
N VAL A 179 -20.70 -5.95 12.88
CA VAL A 179 -20.53 -4.75 13.70
C VAL A 179 -19.85 -5.08 15.03
N ILE A 180 -20.31 -6.13 15.73
CA ILE A 180 -19.73 -6.55 17.02
C ILE A 180 -18.26 -6.95 16.87
N GLU A 181 -17.92 -7.66 15.80
CA GLU A 181 -16.54 -8.04 15.52
C GLU A 181 -15.66 -6.83 15.21
N ASN A 182 -16.16 -5.89 14.41
CA ASN A 182 -15.45 -4.64 14.12
C ASN A 182 -15.23 -3.80 15.39
N GLU A 183 -16.18 -3.77 16.32
CA GLU A 183 -16.01 -3.14 17.63
C GLU A 183 -14.91 -3.80 18.45
N LYS A 184 -14.83 -5.14 18.47
CA LYS A 184 -13.74 -5.89 19.14
C LYS A 184 -12.38 -5.57 18.52
N LYS A 185 -12.32 -5.54 17.19
CA LYS A 185 -11.10 -5.16 16.46
C LYS A 185 -10.65 -3.75 16.82
N ASN A 186 -11.55 -2.78 16.74
CA ASN A 186 -11.25 -1.40 17.12
C ASN A 186 -10.82 -1.27 18.58
N ALA A 187 -11.44 -2.00 19.50
CA ALA A 187 -11.06 -2.01 20.91
C ALA A 187 -9.66 -2.60 21.13
N LYS A 188 -9.32 -3.69 20.43
CA LYS A 188 -7.97 -4.28 20.47
C LYS A 188 -6.94 -3.32 19.88
N ASP A 189 -7.20 -2.75 18.70
CA ASP A 189 -6.29 -1.83 18.03
C ASP A 189 -6.07 -0.55 18.87
N ALA A 190 -7.11 -0.06 19.55
CA ALA A 190 -7.02 1.05 20.49
C ALA A 190 -6.21 0.69 21.75
N ALA A 191 -6.41 -0.52 22.30
CA ALA A 191 -5.63 -1.00 23.44
C ALA A 191 -4.15 -1.19 23.09
N ASP A 192 -3.85 -1.73 21.89
CA ASP A 192 -2.48 -1.87 21.39
C ASP A 192 -1.81 -0.51 21.18
N ARG A 193 -2.55 0.46 20.63
CA ARG A 193 -2.06 1.85 20.48
C ARG A 193 -1.79 2.48 21.85
N ALA A 194 -2.73 2.40 22.79
CA ALA A 194 -2.55 2.93 24.15
C ALA A 194 -1.37 2.26 24.88
N ALA A 195 -1.19 0.94 24.71
CA ALA A 195 -0.07 0.21 25.29
C ALA A 195 1.29 0.57 24.64
N LYS A 196 1.31 0.91 23.35
CA LYS A 196 2.51 1.45 22.68
C LYS A 196 2.82 2.86 23.19
N GLU A 197 1.82 3.75 23.26
CA GLU A 197 1.96 5.11 23.79
C GLU A 197 2.43 5.10 25.25
N GLU A 198 1.89 4.23 26.10
CA GLU A 198 2.29 4.14 27.51
C GLU A 198 3.73 3.65 27.66
N ARG A 199 4.13 2.64 26.87
CA ARG A 199 5.51 2.15 26.81
C ARG A 199 6.47 3.25 26.38
N TYR A 200 6.09 4.00 25.35
CA TYR A 200 6.90 5.10 24.84
C TYR A 200 7.03 6.23 25.85
N ARG A 201 5.92 6.65 26.48
CA ARG A 201 5.92 7.65 27.57
C ARG A 201 6.79 7.22 28.75
N THR A 202 6.71 5.93 29.12
CA THR A 202 7.55 5.36 30.20
C THR A 202 9.03 5.39 29.80
N ARG A 203 9.36 5.04 28.56
CA ARG A 203 10.73 5.12 28.02
C ARG A 203 11.27 6.54 28.10
N LEU A 204 10.55 7.52 27.53
CA LEU A 204 10.93 8.93 27.58
C LEU A 204 11.18 9.42 29.01
N SER A 205 10.38 8.99 29.99
CA SER A 205 10.53 9.44 31.39
C SER A 205 11.84 9.00 32.07
N LYS A 206 12.47 7.93 31.58
CA LYS A 206 13.71 7.36 32.13
C LYS A 206 14.92 7.59 31.21
N LEU A 207 14.69 8.14 30.02
CA LEU A 207 15.70 8.23 28.97
C LEU A 207 16.82 9.19 29.35
N THR A 208 18.06 8.80 29.04
CA THR A 208 19.27 9.59 29.29
C THR A 208 20.16 9.61 28.06
N TRP A 209 21.07 10.58 28.00
CA TRP A 209 22.09 10.62 26.94
C TRP A 209 22.98 9.37 26.94
N ASP A 210 23.36 8.86 28.11
CA ASP A 210 24.16 7.64 28.20
C ASP A 210 23.42 6.43 27.61
N GLN A 211 22.12 6.34 27.86
CA GLN A 211 21.28 5.30 27.27
C GLN A 211 21.21 5.43 25.74
N LEU A 212 20.89 6.61 25.21
CA LEU A 212 20.82 6.87 23.77
C LEU A 212 22.15 6.59 23.05
N GLN A 213 23.29 6.85 23.72
CA GLN A 213 24.60 6.56 23.16
C GLN A 213 24.97 5.07 23.20
N SER A 214 24.38 4.30 24.12
CA SER A 214 24.65 2.87 24.29
C SER A 214 23.80 1.96 23.39
N GLU A 215 22.63 2.44 22.98
CA GLU A 215 21.72 1.71 22.11
C GLU A 215 22.23 1.76 20.66
N THR A 216 21.80 0.81 19.82
CA THR A 216 22.06 0.83 18.38
C THR A 216 20.85 1.46 17.67
N PRO A 217 20.94 2.71 17.18
CA PRO A 217 19.87 3.30 16.40
C PRO A 217 19.53 2.40 15.21
N PHE A 218 18.25 2.30 14.88
CA PHE A 218 17.82 1.57 13.69
C PHE A 218 18.29 0.10 13.68
N GLU A 219 18.32 -0.56 14.84
CA GLU A 219 18.77 -1.97 14.96
C GLU A 219 18.02 -2.91 14.01
N ARG A 220 16.75 -2.60 13.72
CA ARG A 220 15.88 -3.38 12.84
C ARG A 220 16.13 -3.18 11.35
N TRP A 221 16.88 -2.16 10.96
CA TRP A 221 17.23 -1.94 9.56
C TRP A 221 18.27 -3.00 9.18
N SER A 222 17.78 -4.12 8.65
CA SER A 222 18.57 -5.25 8.17
C SER A 222 18.64 -5.18 6.65
N PRO A 223 19.80 -5.40 6.02
CA PRO A 223 19.95 -5.23 4.58
C PRO A 223 19.08 -6.23 3.80
N SER A 224 18.11 -5.68 3.06
CA SER A 224 17.35 -6.26 1.95
C SER A 224 16.20 -5.28 1.68
N PRO A 225 15.71 -5.09 0.43
CA PRO A 225 14.36 -4.57 0.28
C PRO A 225 13.43 -5.29 1.27
N PRO A 226 12.65 -4.56 2.08
CA PRO A 226 12.33 -3.13 1.95
C PRO A 226 13.26 -2.11 2.66
N PHE A 227 14.30 -2.53 3.39
CA PHE A 227 15.13 -1.64 4.22
C PHE A 227 16.28 -0.96 3.44
N PRO A 228 16.80 0.18 3.95
CA PRO A 228 17.92 0.89 3.34
C PRO A 228 19.19 0.03 3.21
N PRO A 229 20.07 0.33 2.22
CA PRO A 229 21.36 -0.34 2.09
C PRO A 229 22.20 -0.28 3.37
N GLU A 230 23.09 -1.25 3.56
CA GLU A 230 23.96 -1.34 4.74
C GLU A 230 24.83 -0.08 4.94
N GLU A 231 25.35 0.48 3.85
CA GLU A 231 26.14 1.72 3.87
C GLU A 231 25.31 2.91 4.38
N PHE A 232 24.06 3.03 3.92
CA PHE A 232 23.13 4.07 4.38
C PHE A 232 22.83 3.92 5.86
N THR A 233 22.46 2.70 6.27
CA THR A 233 22.13 2.37 7.67
C THR A 233 23.31 2.65 8.60
N THR A 234 24.53 2.30 8.19
CA THR A 234 25.75 2.57 8.97
C THR A 234 26.00 4.06 9.12
N ALA A 235 25.84 4.84 8.04
CA ALA A 235 26.00 6.29 8.09
C ALA A 235 24.90 6.98 8.91
N ALA A 236 23.66 6.48 8.85
CA ALA A 236 22.54 6.96 9.65
C ALA A 236 22.80 6.76 11.15
N ARG A 237 23.27 5.56 11.55
CA ARG A 237 23.67 5.27 12.93
C ARG A 237 24.75 6.21 13.43
N ALA A 238 25.80 6.42 12.63
CA ALA A 238 26.88 7.34 12.98
C ALA A 238 26.36 8.77 13.18
N THR A 239 25.51 9.25 12.27
CA THR A 239 24.92 10.59 12.33
C THR A 239 24.08 10.79 13.60
N ILE A 240 23.29 9.80 14.00
CA ILE A 240 22.53 9.85 15.25
C ILE A 240 23.46 9.89 16.47
N HIS A 241 24.49 9.04 16.51
CA HIS A 241 25.43 9.03 17.64
C HIS A 241 26.21 10.34 17.76
N ASP A 242 26.65 10.92 16.64
CA ASP A 242 27.32 12.22 16.60
C ASP A 242 26.39 13.34 17.11
N ALA A 243 25.12 13.32 16.72
CA ALA A 243 24.13 14.27 17.22
C ALA A 243 23.88 14.10 18.73
N CYS A 244 23.74 12.88 19.22
CA CYS A 244 23.63 12.58 20.65
C CYS A 244 24.84 13.08 21.44
N ALA A 245 26.06 12.89 20.93
CA ALA A 245 27.28 13.39 21.54
C ALA A 245 27.30 14.92 21.60
N ALA A 246 27.02 15.59 20.48
CA ALA A 246 26.96 17.04 20.41
C ALA A 246 25.90 17.63 21.36
N LEU A 247 24.71 17.02 21.44
CA LEU A 247 23.64 17.45 22.33
C LEU A 247 24.00 17.27 23.81
N LYS A 248 24.68 16.17 24.15
CA LYS A 248 25.18 15.91 25.51
C LYS A 248 26.22 16.95 25.94
N GLU A 249 27.11 17.34 25.04
CA GLU A 249 28.14 18.36 25.29
C GLU A 249 27.57 19.75 25.63
N LEU A 250 26.36 20.09 25.15
CA LEU A 250 25.69 21.34 25.50
C LEU A 250 25.28 21.42 27.00
N GLY A 251 25.30 20.31 27.72
CA GLY A 251 24.99 20.24 29.14
C GLY A 251 23.48 20.10 29.45
N PRO A 252 23.08 20.19 30.74
CA PRO A 252 21.77 19.75 31.22
C PRO A 252 20.59 20.69 30.88
N LYS A 253 20.87 21.94 30.48
CA LYS A 253 19.87 22.95 30.13
C LYS A 253 20.34 23.77 28.92
N PRO A 254 20.45 23.14 27.75
CA PRO A 254 20.97 23.79 26.56
C PRO A 254 19.99 24.86 26.06
N LYS A 255 20.50 25.90 25.38
CA LYS A 255 19.63 26.90 24.74
C LYS A 255 18.91 26.24 23.57
N ARG A 256 17.63 26.58 23.38
CA ARG A 256 16.81 26.04 22.29
C ARG A 256 17.46 26.20 20.91
N ALA A 257 18.10 27.34 20.65
CA ALA A 257 18.76 27.62 19.38
C ALA A 257 19.89 26.61 19.05
N ASP A 258 20.67 26.22 20.06
CA ASP A 258 21.80 25.30 19.88
C ASP A 258 21.30 23.88 19.62
N VAL A 259 20.29 23.43 20.38
CA VAL A 259 19.62 22.14 20.16
C VAL A 259 18.97 22.09 18.79
N ARG A 260 18.24 23.15 18.41
CA ARG A 260 17.59 23.29 17.11
C ARG A 260 18.59 23.17 15.95
N ALA A 261 19.75 23.81 16.08
CA ALA A 261 20.78 23.75 15.05
C ALA A 261 21.30 22.32 14.84
N ILE A 262 21.52 21.56 15.91
CA ILE A 262 21.96 20.16 15.82
C ILE A 262 20.87 19.29 15.20
N LEU A 263 19.64 19.34 15.72
CA LEU A 263 18.52 18.54 15.19
C LEU A 263 18.25 18.85 13.71
N LYS A 264 18.23 20.13 13.34
CA LYS A 264 18.03 20.55 11.95
C LYS A 264 19.15 20.03 11.04
N LYS A 265 20.41 20.10 11.49
CA LYS A 265 21.54 19.53 10.75
C LYS A 265 21.36 18.02 10.52
N THR A 266 20.90 17.30 11.54
CA THR A 266 20.61 15.86 11.43
C THR A 266 19.49 15.58 10.43
N VAL A 267 18.39 16.33 10.46
CA VAL A 267 17.27 16.15 9.49
C VAL A 267 17.73 16.44 8.06
N ILE A 268 18.47 17.53 7.84
CA ILE A 268 19.01 17.87 6.51
C ILE A 268 19.94 16.75 6.00
N TRP A 269 20.75 16.15 6.88
CA TRP A 269 21.57 15.01 6.49
C TRP A 269 20.72 13.83 5.99
N PHE A 270 19.58 13.53 6.63
CA PHE A 270 18.68 12.47 6.15
C PHE A 270 18.05 12.82 4.82
N ASN A 271 17.58 14.06 4.60
CA ASN A 271 17.06 14.51 3.30
C ASN A 271 18.12 14.30 2.19
N ASP A 272 19.33 14.81 2.41
CA ASP A 272 20.43 14.73 1.44
C ASP A 272 20.86 13.28 1.17
N ALA A 273 20.88 12.43 2.21
CA ALA A 273 21.28 11.04 2.10
C ALA A 273 20.22 10.22 1.36
N ASP A 274 18.95 10.48 1.63
CA ASP A 274 17.82 9.80 1.01
C ASP A 274 17.73 10.10 -0.50
N GLU A 275 17.84 11.38 -0.86
CA GLU A 275 17.87 11.81 -2.26
C GLU A 275 19.02 11.11 -3.02
N LYS A 276 20.21 11.04 -2.43
CA LYS A 276 21.37 10.36 -3.03
C LYS A 276 21.20 8.85 -3.15
N ALA A 277 20.48 8.24 -2.23
CA ALA A 277 20.20 6.81 -2.23
C ALA A 277 19.03 6.44 -3.14
N GLY A 278 18.31 7.43 -3.69
CA GLY A 278 17.19 7.23 -4.60
C GLY A 278 15.84 7.05 -3.91
N GLY A 279 15.66 7.63 -2.71
CA GLY A 279 14.42 7.52 -1.94
C GLY A 279 14.30 6.16 -1.25
N VAL A 280 15.18 5.89 -0.29
CA VAL A 280 15.21 4.63 0.48
C VAL A 280 14.51 4.74 1.83
N ILE A 281 14.20 5.95 2.29
CA ILE A 281 13.40 6.18 3.50
C ILE A 281 11.92 6.03 3.14
N GLU A 282 11.34 4.92 3.58
CA GLU A 282 9.91 4.64 3.41
C GLU A 282 9.17 4.87 4.74
N THR A 283 7.95 4.34 4.86
CA THR A 283 7.10 4.59 6.05
C THR A 283 7.71 4.08 7.36
N GLU A 284 8.33 2.89 7.37
CA GLU A 284 8.91 2.32 8.59
C GLU A 284 10.17 3.09 9.02
N GLU A 285 11.06 3.40 8.09
CA GLU A 285 12.27 4.18 8.33
C GLU A 285 11.92 5.59 8.81
N ARG A 286 10.90 6.20 8.22
CA ARG A 286 10.39 7.52 8.60
C ARG A 286 9.94 7.53 10.06
N GLU A 287 9.17 6.53 10.47
CA GLU A 287 8.71 6.40 11.86
C GLU A 287 9.89 6.23 12.84
N ASP A 288 10.87 5.40 12.49
CA ASP A 288 12.06 5.18 13.32
C ASP A 288 12.93 6.45 13.46
N ILE A 289 13.17 7.19 12.37
CA ILE A 289 13.94 8.44 12.41
C ILE A 289 13.23 9.48 13.29
N CYS A 290 11.91 9.65 13.11
CA CYS A 290 11.11 10.57 13.91
C CYS A 290 11.15 10.21 15.40
N ALA A 291 11.03 8.93 15.75
CA ALA A 291 11.09 8.48 17.14
C ALA A 291 12.44 8.85 17.79
N VAL A 292 13.56 8.59 17.11
CA VAL A 292 14.90 8.91 17.64
C VAL A 292 15.11 10.43 17.77
N LEU A 293 14.63 11.23 16.80
CA LEU A 293 14.71 12.69 16.87
C LEU A 293 13.86 13.26 18.02
N GLU A 294 12.67 12.72 18.26
CA GLU A 294 11.82 13.09 19.40
C GLU A 294 12.50 12.74 20.73
N GLU A 295 13.10 11.55 20.83
CA GLU A 295 13.86 11.11 22.00
C GLU A 295 15.03 12.05 22.33
N MET A 296 15.78 12.49 21.32
CA MET A 296 16.84 13.49 21.47
C MET A 296 16.29 14.85 21.93
N ALA A 297 15.21 15.33 21.32
CA ALA A 297 14.56 16.58 21.74
C ALA A 297 14.04 16.50 23.19
N HIS A 298 13.53 15.33 23.59
CA HIS A 298 13.09 15.05 24.94
C HIS A 298 14.25 15.13 25.95
N CYS A 299 15.36 14.43 25.70
CA CYS A 299 16.55 14.45 26.56
C CYS A 299 17.15 15.86 26.66
N ALA A 300 17.09 16.65 25.59
CA ALA A 300 17.51 18.06 25.58
C ALA A 300 16.52 19.00 26.29
N ARG A 301 15.36 18.51 26.74
CA ARG A 301 14.25 19.28 27.35
C ARG A 301 13.64 20.32 26.41
N GLN A 302 13.68 20.09 25.09
CA GLN A 302 13.18 21.00 24.07
C GLN A 302 12.05 20.36 23.24
N LYS A 303 11.00 19.87 23.91
CA LYS A 303 9.87 19.17 23.26
C LYS A 303 9.17 19.97 22.14
N ALA A 304 9.19 21.30 22.23
CA ALA A 304 8.62 22.17 21.20
C ALA A 304 9.36 22.09 19.84
N LEU A 305 10.54 21.45 19.79
CA LEU A 305 11.27 21.22 18.54
C LEU A 305 10.76 20.00 17.76
N VAL A 306 9.93 19.14 18.37
CA VAL A 306 9.34 17.97 17.69
C VAL A 306 8.45 18.41 16.54
N ASP A 307 7.60 19.41 16.76
CA ASP A 307 6.75 19.98 15.71
C ASP A 307 7.58 20.61 14.58
N GLU A 308 8.73 21.20 14.90
CA GLU A 308 9.61 21.81 13.89
C GLU A 308 10.38 20.78 13.05
N ILE A 309 10.65 19.59 13.59
CA ILE A 309 11.32 18.50 12.85
C ILE A 309 10.48 18.11 11.61
N ASP A 310 9.15 18.05 11.79
CA ASP A 310 8.21 17.73 10.71
C ASP A 310 8.22 18.77 9.58
N GLU A 311 8.58 20.02 9.87
CA GLU A 311 8.71 21.10 8.87
C GLU A 311 10.03 21.03 8.09
N TRP A 312 11.04 20.32 8.57
CA TRP A 312 12.36 20.26 7.94
C TRP A 312 12.59 19.01 7.10
N ARG A 313 11.82 17.94 7.32
CA ARG A 313 11.97 16.69 6.56
C ARG A 313 11.38 16.80 5.16
N GLU A 314 12.00 16.12 4.22
CA GLU A 314 11.53 16.02 2.83
C GLU A 314 11.23 14.57 2.40
N TRP A 315 11.61 13.61 3.25
CA TRP A 315 11.36 12.16 3.11
C TRP A 315 10.05 11.69 3.74
#